data_AF-T1AX94-F1
#
_entry.id   AF-T1AX94-F1
#
_cell.length_a   1.000
_cell.length_b   1.000
_cell.length_c   1.000
_cell.angle_alpha   90.00
_cell.angle_beta   90.00
_cell.angle_gamma   90.00
#
_symmetry.space_group_name_H-M   'P 1'
#
loop_
_entity.id
_entity.type
_entity.pdbx_description
1 polymer ?
#
loop_
_entity_poly.entity_id
_entity_poly.type
_entity_poly.pdbx_seq_one_letter_code
_entity_poly.pdbx_strand_id
1 'polypeptide(L)'
;MEALEEMVDEGKGAELLGGDTEAVGHGGGEYLTVLILLVPCSTGGRDVEREGGTISRALRREFEHHRGELSRVGFFLRGSVVRRFMPCGRAGCRCQGSPPRLHGPYYQWTRKVRGKTVTVRLTPEVARVYLAWIKNGRGLDDLLAKMEKVSERAVEGLRRQGGR
;
A
#
# COMPACT_ATOMS: atom_id res chain seq x y z
N MET A 1 -17.58 -9.43 -14.72
CA MET A 1 -18.03 -8.94 -13.40
C MET A 1 -17.52 -9.82 -12.26
N GLU A 2 -17.11 -11.07 -12.54
CA GLU A 2 -16.74 -12.11 -11.55
C GLU A 2 -15.41 -11.84 -10.80
N ALA A 3 -14.37 -11.35 -11.49
CA ALA A 3 -13.05 -11.10 -10.89
C ALA A 3 -13.00 -9.96 -9.82
N LEU A 4 -14.11 -9.27 -9.59
CA LEU A 4 -14.21 -8.20 -8.60
C LEU A 4 -14.49 -8.70 -7.19
N GLU A 5 -15.17 -9.84 -7.07
CA GLU A 5 -15.60 -10.35 -5.78
C GLU A 5 -14.43 -10.97 -5.01
N GLU A 6 -13.47 -11.58 -5.72
CA GLU A 6 -12.30 -12.23 -5.10
C GLU A 6 -11.33 -11.27 -4.40
N MET A 7 -11.26 -10.01 -4.85
CA MET A 7 -10.31 -9.02 -4.30
C MET A 7 -10.91 -8.15 -3.20
N VAL A 8 -12.23 -8.18 -3.03
CA VAL A 8 -12.93 -7.46 -1.98
C VAL A 8 -13.00 -8.35 -0.76
N ASP A 9 -12.52 -7.85 0.37
CA ASP A 9 -12.68 -8.56 1.64
C ASP A 9 -14.17 -8.50 2.04
N GLU A 10 -14.84 -9.64 1.99
CA GLU A 10 -16.22 -9.86 2.46
C GLU A 10 -16.27 -9.93 4.00
N GLY A 11 -15.47 -9.09 4.67
CA GLY A 11 -15.20 -9.23 6.09
C GLY A 11 -16.48 -9.47 6.88
N LYS A 12 -16.48 -10.46 7.77
CA LYS A 12 -17.50 -10.53 8.83
C LYS A 12 -17.43 -9.22 9.62
N GLY A 13 -18.58 -8.69 10.05
CA GLY A 13 -18.73 -7.36 10.65
C GLY A 13 -17.53 -6.99 11.52
N ALA A 14 -16.66 -6.09 11.03
CA ALA A 14 -15.68 -5.48 11.89
C ALA A 14 -16.49 -4.65 12.88
N GLU A 15 -16.45 -5.06 14.14
CA GLU A 15 -17.01 -4.33 15.26
C GLU A 15 -16.62 -2.85 15.09
N LEU A 16 -17.65 -2.02 14.90
CA LEU A 16 -17.50 -0.58 14.76
C LEU A 16 -17.03 -0.07 16.12
N LEU A 17 -15.72 -0.08 16.35
CA LEU A 17 -15.13 0.79 17.36
C LEU A 17 -15.32 2.21 16.84
N GLY A 18 -16.37 2.85 17.36
CA GLY A 18 -16.71 4.25 17.13
C GLY A 18 -15.52 5.15 17.45
N GLY A 19 -15.36 6.19 16.64
CA GLY A 19 -14.29 7.17 16.79
C GLY A 19 -14.11 8.00 15.52
N ASP A 20 -15.06 8.90 15.32
CA ASP A 20 -14.96 10.22 14.68
C ASP A 20 -14.72 10.28 13.16
N THR A 21 -15.83 10.49 12.46
CA THR A 21 -15.88 11.29 11.23
C THR A 21 -15.61 12.75 11.57
N GLU A 22 -14.53 13.33 11.07
CA GLU A 22 -14.46 14.78 10.87
C GLU A 22 -13.96 15.11 9.46
N ALA A 23 -14.67 16.09 8.90
CA ALA A 23 -14.52 16.62 7.57
C ALA A 23 -13.30 17.54 7.45
N VAL A 24 -12.94 17.77 6.20
CA VAL A 24 -11.90 18.69 5.72
C VAL A 24 -12.06 20.09 6.36
N GLY A 25 -10.99 20.56 7.00
CA GLY A 25 -10.77 21.98 7.33
C GLY A 25 -9.61 22.54 6.51
N HIS A 26 -9.90 23.57 5.70
CA HIS A 26 -8.92 24.46 5.08
C HIS A 26 -8.22 25.31 6.17
N GLY A 27 -6.90 25.47 6.11
CA GLY A 27 -6.22 26.52 6.87
C GLY A 27 -4.72 26.34 7.02
N GLY A 28 -3.97 27.37 6.57
CA GLY A 28 -2.65 27.69 7.09
C GLY A 28 -1.47 27.08 6.34
N GLY A 29 -1.01 27.79 5.32
CA GLY A 29 0.34 27.58 4.79
C GLY A 29 1.39 27.99 5.82
N GLU A 30 2.29 27.06 6.11
CA GLU A 30 3.66 27.38 6.51
C GLU A 30 4.56 26.53 5.61
N TYR A 31 5.16 27.20 4.63
CA TYR A 31 6.11 26.59 3.71
C TYR A 31 7.36 26.28 4.53
N LEU A 32 7.54 25.02 4.92
CA LEU A 32 8.82 24.58 5.43
C LEU A 32 9.78 24.54 4.23
N THR A 33 10.57 25.60 4.07
CA THR A 33 11.73 25.62 3.18
C THR A 33 12.71 24.56 3.69
N VAL A 34 12.60 23.34 3.17
CA VAL A 34 13.67 22.36 3.30
C VAL A 34 14.81 22.89 2.44
N LEU A 35 15.89 23.32 3.10
CA LEU A 35 17.17 23.61 2.45
C LEU A 35 17.66 22.28 1.84
N ILE A 36 17.29 22.02 0.59
CA ILE A 36 17.88 20.96 -0.22
C ILE A 36 19.31 21.41 -0.47
N LEU A 37 20.26 20.87 0.31
CA LEU A 37 21.65 20.84 -0.12
C LEU A 37 21.66 20.11 -1.46
N LEU A 38 21.83 20.88 -2.54
CA LEU A 38 22.02 20.37 -3.89
C LEU A 38 23.34 19.61 -3.92
N VAL A 39 23.30 18.35 -3.48
CA VAL A 39 24.32 17.37 -3.84
C VAL A 39 24.17 17.20 -5.37
N PRO A 40 25.22 17.45 -6.17
CA PRO A 40 25.12 17.34 -7.61
C PRO A 40 24.64 15.93 -7.97
N CYS A 41 23.54 15.90 -8.72
CA CYS A 41 22.94 14.72 -9.31
C CYS A 41 23.95 14.05 -10.24
N SER A 42 24.76 13.12 -9.72
CA SER A 42 25.40 12.13 -10.56
C SER A 42 24.40 11.02 -10.78
N THR A 43 23.79 11.01 -11.97
CA THR A 43 23.06 9.88 -12.54
C THR A 43 23.77 8.57 -12.24
N GLY A 44 23.06 7.66 -11.58
CA GLY A 44 23.53 6.34 -11.21
C GLY A 44 23.77 6.25 -9.71
N GLY A 45 22.91 5.50 -9.02
CA GLY A 45 23.19 5.01 -7.68
C GLY A 45 24.51 4.26 -7.71
N ARG A 46 25.60 4.96 -7.36
CA ARG A 46 26.85 4.33 -7.00
C ARG A 46 26.60 3.82 -5.60
N ASP A 47 26.29 2.52 -5.54
CA ASP A 47 26.58 1.70 -4.37
C ASP A 47 27.89 2.23 -3.75
N VAL A 48 27.91 2.49 -2.44
CA VAL A 48 29.12 2.77 -1.68
C VAL A 48 29.98 1.50 -1.72
N GLU A 49 30.59 1.20 -2.86
CA GLU A 49 31.39 -0.01 -3.15
C GLU A 49 32.85 0.16 -2.75
N ARG A 50 33.22 1.39 -2.39
CA ARG A 50 34.60 1.78 -2.22
C ARG A 50 34.93 1.83 -0.74
N GLU A 51 34.88 0.66 -0.09
CA GLU A 51 35.72 0.26 1.05
C GLU A 51 35.25 -1.11 1.60
N GLY A 52 35.94 -2.20 1.21
CA GLY A 52 36.09 -3.38 2.08
C GLY A 52 35.64 -4.77 1.61
N GLY A 53 34.86 -4.94 0.54
CA GLY A 53 34.51 -6.29 0.06
C GLY A 53 33.83 -6.34 -1.30
N THR A 54 33.99 -7.46 -2.02
CA THR A 54 33.43 -7.62 -3.38
C THR A 54 32.08 -8.30 -3.30
N ILE A 55 31.02 -7.57 -3.66
CA ILE A 55 29.67 -8.15 -3.85
C ILE A 55 29.69 -9.02 -5.10
N SER A 56 29.16 -10.24 -4.99
CA SER A 56 29.07 -11.21 -6.10
C SER A 56 28.36 -10.62 -7.33
N ARG A 57 28.94 -10.83 -8.52
CA ARG A 57 28.32 -10.45 -9.81
C ARG A 57 26.94 -11.08 -10.01
N ALA A 58 26.71 -12.27 -9.46
CA ALA A 58 25.40 -12.93 -9.55
C ALA A 58 24.34 -12.18 -8.74
N LEU A 59 24.67 -11.76 -7.52
CA LEU A 59 23.77 -10.97 -6.67
C LEU A 59 23.45 -9.61 -7.30
N ARG A 60 24.44 -8.96 -7.91
CA ARG A 60 24.23 -7.72 -8.66
C ARG A 60 23.23 -7.90 -9.81
N ARG A 61 23.42 -8.95 -10.62
CA ARG A 61 22.49 -9.25 -11.72
C ARG A 61 21.07 -9.56 -11.23
N GLU A 62 20.94 -10.29 -10.13
CA GLU A 62 19.66 -10.62 -9.52
C GLU A 62 18.96 -9.35 -8.99
N PHE A 63 19.70 -8.47 -8.31
CA PHE A 63 19.18 -7.18 -7.86
C PHE A 63 18.73 -6.30 -9.02
N GLU A 64 19.57 -6.19 -10.05
CA GLU A 64 19.27 -5.43 -11.27
C GLU A 64 18.05 -5.95 -12.02
N HIS A 65 17.85 -7.26 -12.05
CA HIS A 65 16.66 -7.88 -12.61
C HIS A 65 15.40 -7.36 -11.90
N HIS A 66 15.35 -7.45 -10.57
CA HIS A 66 14.21 -6.96 -9.78
C HIS A 66 14.06 -5.43 -9.85
N ARG A 67 15.17 -4.68 -9.87
CA ARG A 67 15.15 -3.23 -10.08
C ARG A 67 14.52 -2.86 -11.42
N GLY A 68 14.78 -3.64 -12.47
CA GLY A 68 14.15 -3.48 -13.78
C GLY A 68 12.63 -3.66 -13.74
N GLU A 69 12.12 -4.55 -12.89
CA GLU A 69 10.67 -4.79 -12.74
C GLU A 69 9.92 -3.57 -12.16
N LEU A 70 10.59 -2.70 -11.40
CA LEU A 70 9.98 -1.47 -10.85
C LEU A 70 9.41 -0.57 -11.94
N SER A 71 10.05 -0.53 -13.12
CA SER A 71 9.60 0.29 -14.26
C SER A 71 8.21 -0.10 -14.79
N ARG A 72 7.75 -1.31 -14.48
CA ARG A 72 6.47 -1.87 -14.95
C ARG A 72 5.34 -1.66 -13.95
N VAL A 73 5.62 -1.17 -12.74
CA VAL A 73 4.62 -0.97 -11.70
C VAL A 73 3.80 0.28 -12.04
N GLY A 74 2.50 0.10 -12.27
CA GLY A 74 1.56 1.20 -12.48
C GLY A 74 1.18 1.92 -11.18
N PHE A 75 0.14 2.77 -11.23
CA PHE A 75 -0.41 3.38 -10.02
C PHE A 75 -0.74 2.31 -8.97
N PHE A 76 -0.39 2.61 -7.71
CA PHE A 76 -0.60 1.68 -6.62
C PHE A 76 -1.15 2.38 -5.37
N LEU A 77 -1.88 1.62 -4.57
CA LEU A 77 -2.40 2.04 -3.27
C LEU A 77 -2.11 0.97 -2.22
N ARG A 78 -2.08 1.38 -0.95
CA ARG A 78 -2.09 0.49 0.21
C ARG A 78 -3.47 0.46 0.84
N GLY A 79 -3.77 -0.61 1.58
CA GLY A 79 -5.04 -0.79 2.27
C GLY A 79 -5.90 -1.89 1.67
N SER A 80 -7.17 -1.89 2.04
CA SER A 80 -8.16 -2.88 1.59
C SER A 80 -9.47 -2.20 1.21
N VAL A 81 -10.21 -2.80 0.28
CA VAL A 81 -11.60 -2.43 -0.03
C VAL A 81 -12.50 -3.53 0.50
N VAL A 82 -13.53 -3.14 1.23
CA VAL A 82 -14.60 -4.02 1.72
C VAL A 82 -15.93 -3.66 1.06
N ARG A 83 -16.77 -4.66 0.80
CA ARG A 83 -18.15 -4.51 0.33
C ARG A 83 -19.09 -4.83 1.49
N ARG A 84 -20.01 -3.93 1.79
CA ARG A 84 -20.91 -4.03 2.94
C ARG A 84 -22.35 -3.78 2.56
N PHE A 85 -23.24 -4.57 3.16
CA PHE A 85 -24.68 -4.29 3.22
C PHE A 85 -25.04 -3.97 4.67
N MET A 86 -25.72 -2.84 4.90
CA MET A 86 -25.93 -2.29 6.25
C MET A 86 -27.38 -1.80 6.41
N PRO A 87 -27.96 -1.83 7.62
CA PRO A 87 -29.24 -1.18 7.89
C PRO A 87 -29.09 0.35 7.87
N CYS A 88 -30.16 1.09 7.58
CA CYS A 88 -30.12 2.56 7.51
C CYS A 88 -30.46 3.27 8.83
N GLY A 89 -30.91 2.56 9.86
CA GLY A 89 -31.29 3.13 11.16
C GLY A 89 -32.62 3.88 11.18
N ARG A 90 -33.29 4.07 10.03
CA ARG A 90 -34.60 4.73 9.96
C ARG A 90 -35.70 3.81 10.48
N ALA A 91 -36.50 4.31 11.43
CA ALA A 91 -37.69 3.62 11.92
C ALA A 91 -38.66 3.29 10.79
N GLY A 92 -39.20 2.06 10.80
CA GLY A 92 -40.13 1.58 9.78
C GLY A 92 -39.50 1.22 8.43
N CYS A 93 -38.17 1.26 8.30
CA CYS A 93 -37.51 0.82 7.07
C CYS A 93 -37.56 -0.71 6.90
N ARG A 94 -37.68 -1.19 5.66
CA ARG A 94 -37.63 -2.62 5.31
C ARG A 94 -36.32 -3.31 5.72
N CYS A 95 -35.23 -2.55 5.91
CA CYS A 95 -33.97 -3.10 6.42
C CYS A 95 -34.07 -3.57 7.88
N GLN A 96 -35.09 -3.14 8.63
CA GLN A 96 -35.38 -3.59 10.00
C GLN A 96 -36.49 -4.67 10.05
N GLY A 97 -37.02 -5.09 8.91
CA GLY A 97 -38.04 -6.14 8.84
C GLY A 97 -37.50 -7.54 9.14
N SER A 98 -38.41 -8.52 9.19
CA SER A 98 -38.05 -9.94 9.28
C SER A 98 -38.61 -10.69 8.07
N PRO A 99 -37.78 -11.18 7.12
CA PRO A 99 -36.32 -11.04 7.09
C PRO A 99 -35.85 -9.62 6.68
N PRO A 100 -34.66 -9.18 7.13
CA PRO A 100 -34.16 -7.84 6.86
C PRO A 100 -33.72 -7.68 5.40
N ARG A 101 -34.07 -6.54 4.79
CA ARG A 101 -33.59 -6.15 3.45
C ARG A 101 -32.53 -5.06 3.57
N LEU A 102 -31.26 -5.45 3.72
CA LEU A 102 -30.13 -4.53 3.95
C LEU A 102 -29.85 -3.63 2.75
N HIS A 103 -29.32 -2.43 3.02
CA HIS A 103 -28.92 -1.48 1.97
C HIS A 103 -27.47 -1.70 1.56
N GLY A 104 -27.20 -1.53 0.28
CA GLY A 104 -25.86 -1.64 -0.28
C GLY A 104 -25.90 -2.05 -1.75
N PRO A 105 -24.75 -2.42 -2.34
CA PRO A 105 -23.44 -2.50 -1.67
C PRO A 105 -22.81 -1.14 -1.42
N TYR A 106 -22.28 -0.94 -0.22
CA TYR A 106 -21.35 0.15 0.09
C TYR A 106 -19.92 -0.37 -0.02
N TYR A 107 -19.12 0.28 -0.85
CA TYR A 107 -17.68 0.02 -0.93
C TYR A 107 -16.94 1.00 -0.02
N GLN A 108 -16.01 0.47 0.77
CA GLN A 108 -15.19 1.27 1.68
C GLN A 108 -13.74 0.86 1.55
N TRP A 109 -12.88 1.82 1.28
CA TRP A 109 -11.43 1.63 1.33
C TRP A 109 -10.90 2.08 2.68
N THR A 110 -10.06 1.26 3.31
CA THR A 110 -9.43 1.57 4.58
C THR A 110 -7.91 1.43 4.49
N ARG A 111 -7.18 2.33 5.15
CA ARG A 111 -5.72 2.23 5.34
C ARG A 111 -5.28 2.91 6.62
N LYS A 112 -4.05 2.63 7.07
CA LYS A 112 -3.41 3.37 8.15
C LYS A 112 -2.61 4.56 7.60
N VAL A 113 -2.75 5.73 8.21
CA VAL A 113 -1.95 6.93 7.95
C VAL A 113 -1.53 7.49 9.30
N ARG A 114 -0.22 7.58 9.56
CA ARG A 114 0.33 8.05 10.86
C ARG A 114 -0.33 7.36 12.07
N GLY A 115 -0.46 6.03 12.01
CA GLY A 115 -1.08 5.21 13.06
C GLY A 115 -2.62 5.23 13.10
N LYS A 116 -3.28 6.20 12.46
CA LYS A 116 -4.75 6.32 12.44
C LYS A 116 -5.37 5.58 11.26
N THR A 117 -6.57 5.02 11.46
CA THR A 117 -7.34 4.42 10.36
C THR A 117 -8.05 5.53 9.59
N VAL A 118 -7.86 5.56 8.27
CA VAL A 118 -8.59 6.43 7.36
C VAL A 118 -9.50 5.56 6.51
N THR A 119 -10.79 5.90 6.46
CA THR A 119 -11.82 5.18 5.71
C THR A 119 -12.47 6.11 4.69
N VAL A 120 -12.57 5.67 3.44
CA VAL A 120 -13.20 6.43 2.34
C VAL A 120 -14.29 5.58 1.71
N ARG A 121 -15.49 6.16 1.52
CA ARG A 121 -16.58 5.52 0.76
C ARG A 121 -16.34 5.66 -0.73
N LEU A 122 -16.61 4.60 -1.46
CA LEU A 122 -16.36 4.51 -2.90
C LEU A 122 -17.64 4.15 -3.64
N THR A 123 -17.77 4.65 -4.87
CA THR A 123 -18.73 4.09 -5.82
C THR A 123 -18.21 2.74 -6.33
N PRO A 124 -19.08 1.87 -6.88
CA PRO A 124 -18.63 0.61 -7.47
C PRO A 124 -17.57 0.81 -8.56
N GLU A 125 -17.69 1.84 -9.37
CA GLU A 125 -16.76 2.19 -10.46
C GLU A 125 -15.37 2.53 -9.91
N VAL A 126 -15.32 3.38 -8.88
CA VAL A 126 -14.06 3.79 -8.27
C VAL A 126 -13.45 2.65 -7.47
N ALA A 127 -14.27 1.81 -6.82
CA ALA A 127 -13.79 0.62 -6.10
C ALA A 127 -12.99 -0.32 -7.02
N ARG A 128 -13.38 -0.47 -8.29
CA ARG A 128 -12.62 -1.25 -9.28
C ARG A 128 -11.20 -0.75 -9.47
N VAL A 129 -11.04 0.57 -9.61
CA VAL A 129 -9.74 1.22 -9.77
C VAL A 129 -8.88 1.00 -8.52
N TYR A 130 -9.47 1.17 -7.34
CA TYR A 130 -8.77 0.96 -6.06
C TYR A 130 -8.29 -0.47 -5.91
N LEU A 131 -9.12 -1.47 -6.23
CA LEU A 131 -8.72 -2.88 -6.16
C LEU A 131 -7.53 -3.19 -7.06
N ALA A 132 -7.55 -2.70 -8.31
CA ALA A 132 -6.44 -2.87 -9.24
C ALA A 132 -5.15 -2.23 -8.69
N TRP A 133 -5.24 -1.00 -8.15
CA TRP A 133 -4.08 -0.30 -7.58
C TRP A 133 -3.60 -0.93 -6.27
N ILE A 134 -4.48 -1.49 -5.45
CA ILE A 134 -4.10 -2.26 -4.26
C ILE A 134 -3.35 -3.52 -4.65
N LYS A 135 -3.79 -4.23 -5.70
CA LYS A 135 -3.08 -5.39 -6.25
C LYS A 135 -1.67 -5.01 -6.72
N ASN A 136 -1.53 -3.91 -7.45
CA ASN A 136 -0.22 -3.38 -7.82
C ASN A 136 0.64 -3.07 -6.59
N GLY A 137 0.04 -2.50 -5.55
CA GLY A 137 0.71 -2.24 -4.28
C GLY A 137 1.27 -3.51 -3.68
N ARG A 138 0.45 -4.57 -3.52
CA ARG A 138 0.91 -5.86 -2.99
C ARG A 138 2.08 -6.42 -3.80
N GLY A 139 1.98 -6.39 -5.12
CA GLY A 139 3.08 -6.82 -5.99
C GLY A 139 4.36 -5.98 -5.83
N LEU A 140 4.23 -4.67 -5.56
CA LEU A 140 5.36 -3.81 -5.26
C LEU A 140 6.00 -4.16 -3.90
N ASP A 141 5.22 -4.49 -2.86
CA ASP A 141 5.78 -4.96 -1.58
C ASP A 141 6.56 -6.25 -1.77
N ASP A 142 6.01 -7.21 -2.51
CA ASP A 142 6.68 -8.48 -2.80
C ASP A 142 7.99 -8.25 -3.56
N LEU A 143 8.01 -7.30 -4.50
CA LEU A 143 9.21 -6.95 -5.25
C LEU A 143 10.28 -6.30 -4.36
N LEU A 144 9.89 -5.37 -3.50
CA LEU A 144 10.80 -4.75 -2.54
C LEU A 144 11.39 -5.78 -1.58
N ALA A 145 10.58 -6.72 -1.09
CA ALA A 145 11.04 -7.82 -0.23
C ALA A 145 12.06 -8.72 -0.94
N LYS A 146 11.89 -8.99 -2.24
CA LYS A 146 12.89 -9.74 -3.04
C LYS A 146 14.20 -8.97 -3.15
N MET A 147 14.15 -7.67 -3.43
CA MET A 147 15.34 -6.81 -3.52
C MET A 147 16.08 -6.75 -2.17
N GLU A 148 15.36 -6.63 -1.06
CA GLU A 148 15.90 -6.66 0.29
C GLU A 148 16.61 -7.99 0.56
N LYS A 149 15.99 -9.12 0.23
CA LYS A 149 16.59 -10.46 0.39
C LYS A 149 17.90 -10.64 -0.40
N VAL A 150 18.01 -10.06 -1.60
CA VAL A 150 19.27 -10.05 -2.35
C VAL A 150 20.34 -9.21 -1.63
N SER A 151 19.93 -8.08 -1.06
CA SER A 151 20.80 -7.18 -0.29
C SER A 151 21.30 -7.85 1.00
N GLU A 152 20.44 -8.54 1.73
CA GLU A 152 20.82 -9.33 2.91
C GLU A 152 21.88 -10.39 2.58
N ARG A 153 21.70 -11.11 1.47
CA ARG A 153 22.69 -12.08 0.97
C ARG A 153 24.02 -11.42 0.60
N ALA A 154 24.00 -10.20 0.05
CA ALA A 154 25.20 -9.45 -0.24
C ALA A 154 25.93 -9.03 1.05
N VAL A 155 25.21 -8.52 2.05
CA VAL A 155 25.75 -8.16 3.37
C VAL A 155 26.34 -9.37 4.08
N GLU A 156 25.67 -10.52 4.06
CA GLU A 156 26.19 -11.76 4.62
C GLU A 156 27.50 -12.19 3.93
N GLY A 157 27.58 -12.07 2.61
CA GLY A 157 28.80 -12.31 1.85
C GLY A 157 29.96 -11.38 2.24
N LEU A 158 29.67 -10.10 2.51
CA LEU A 158 30.66 -9.11 2.96
C LEU A 158 31.15 -9.42 4.39
N ARG A 159 30.23 -9.74 5.31
CA ARG A 159 30.57 -10.12 6.70
C ARG A 159 31.55 -11.30 6.77
N ARG A 160 31.36 -12.30 5.90
CA ARG A 160 32.26 -13.46 5.80
C ARG A 160 33.65 -13.13 5.23
N GLN A 161 33.77 -12.05 4.46
CA GLN A 161 35.04 -11.57 3.91
C GLN A 161 35.84 -10.77 4.95
N GLY A 162 35.16 -9.90 5.71
CA GLY A 162 35.79 -9.04 6.72
C GLY A 162 36.02 -9.67 8.10
N GLY A 163 35.49 -10.88 8.34
CA GLY A 163 35.76 -11.67 9.55
C GLY A 163 36.96 -12.61 9.45
N ARG A 164 37.79 -12.48 8.41
CA ARG A 164 39.11 -13.13 8.28
C ARG A 164 40.19 -12.10 8.50
#